data_AF-A0A7X6RW04-F1
#
_entry.id   AF-A0A7X6RW04-F1
#
_cell.length_a   1.000
_cell.length_b   1.000
_cell.length_c   1.000
_cell.angle_alpha   90.00
_cell.angle_beta   90.00
_cell.angle_gamma   90.00
#
_symmetry.space_group_name_H-M   'P 1'
#
loop_
_entity.id
_entity.type
_entity.pdbx_description
1 polymer ?
#
loop_
_entity_poly.entity_id
_entity_poly.type
_entity_poly.pdbx_seq_one_letter_code
_entity_poly.pdbx_strand_id
1 'polypeptide(L)'
;MAVTISQVLGSNPEQLVSAAGDVAAAAGDIDDQIARERMQLTRLASDWRGTSSDTAQGHANEMFGDQEVYRDRLKLLHTAMSAGGAELGGIRGRLNALVSSSAAGLFDISDEGRVSLGWRLKFLVSTNPVLAVMWGMRRMALQSAIQAALAEFDAADKSTANKMDRINKGLVK
;
A
#
# COMPACT_ATOMS: atom_id res chain seq x y z
N MET A 1 16.47 3.38 9.76
CA MET A 1 16.98 2.00 9.62
C MET A 1 16.63 1.51 8.22
N ALA A 2 17.46 0.64 7.64
CA ALA A 2 17.10 -0.07 6.41
C ALA A 2 16.13 -1.22 6.75
N VAL A 3 15.20 -1.52 5.84
CA VAL A 3 14.22 -2.61 5.98
C VAL A 3 14.91 -3.97 5.79
N THR A 4 14.52 -4.98 6.57
CA THR A 4 15.09 -6.34 6.52
C THR A 4 14.14 -7.37 5.89
N ILE A 5 14.66 -8.53 5.52
CA ILE A 5 13.90 -9.64 4.94
C ILE A 5 12.77 -10.06 5.88
N SER A 6 13.07 -10.28 7.16
CA SER A 6 12.10 -10.70 8.18
C SER A 6 10.98 -9.67 8.35
N GLN A 7 11.30 -8.38 8.29
CA GLN A 7 10.32 -7.30 8.34
C GLN A 7 9.38 -7.32 7.13
N VAL A 8 9.91 -7.47 5.91
CA VAL A 8 9.08 -7.54 4.69
C VAL A 8 8.23 -8.80 4.68
N LEU A 9 8.80 -9.96 4.98
CA LEU A 9 8.06 -11.23 4.94
C LEU A 9 6.99 -11.31 6.05
N GLY A 10 7.26 -10.71 7.21
CA GLY A 10 6.34 -10.56 8.32
C GLY A 10 5.29 -9.45 8.14
N SER A 11 5.42 -8.60 7.11
CA SER A 11 4.41 -7.60 6.79
C SER A 11 3.11 -8.24 6.25
N ASN A 12 2.00 -7.51 6.35
CA ASN A 12 0.68 -7.94 5.87
C ASN A 12 0.05 -6.88 4.95
N PRO A 13 0.56 -6.68 3.71
CA PRO A 13 0.00 -5.73 2.76
C PRO A 13 -1.46 -5.99 2.42
N GLU A 14 -1.92 -7.24 2.55
CA GLU A 14 -3.31 -7.63 2.32
C GLU A 14 -4.25 -6.98 3.34
N GLN A 15 -3.80 -6.74 4.58
CA GLN A 15 -4.56 -5.99 5.58
C GLN A 15 -4.81 -4.54 5.15
N LEU A 16 -3.86 -3.91 4.46
CA LEU A 16 -4.03 -2.56 3.92
C LEU A 16 -5.10 -2.53 2.81
N VAL A 17 -5.14 -3.56 1.96
CA VAL A 17 -6.19 -3.71 0.94
C VAL A 17 -7.55 -3.97 1.58
N SER A 18 -7.62 -4.81 2.62
CA SER A 18 -8.86 -5.04 3.37
C SER A 18 -9.39 -3.75 3.99
N ALA A 19 -8.53 -2.99 4.67
CA ALA A 19 -8.90 -1.71 5.27
C ALA A 19 -9.32 -0.68 4.20
N ALA A 20 -8.75 -0.74 2.99
CA ALA A 20 -9.22 0.07 1.88
C ALA A 20 -10.69 -0.25 1.53
N GLY A 21 -11.10 -1.53 1.61
CA GLY A 21 -12.48 -1.95 1.45
C GLY A 21 -13.43 -1.29 2.46
N ASP A 22 -13.02 -1.23 3.73
CA ASP A 22 -13.80 -0.57 4.79
C ASP A 22 -13.97 0.94 4.52
N VAL A 23 -12.91 1.60 4.04
CA VAL A 23 -12.96 3.02 3.64
C VAL A 23 -13.91 3.24 2.46
N ALA A 24 -13.93 2.33 1.48
CA ALA A 24 -14.86 2.41 0.37
C ALA A 24 -16.32 2.23 0.81
N ALA A 25 -16.58 1.31 1.75
CA ALA A 25 -17.91 1.13 2.33
C ALA A 25 -18.39 2.40 3.03
N ALA A 26 -17.55 3.02 3.86
CA ALA A 26 -17.87 4.28 4.54
C ALA A 26 -18.16 5.43 3.55
N ALA A 27 -17.42 5.50 2.44
CA ALA A 27 -17.73 6.47 1.38
C ALA A 27 -19.09 6.22 0.73
N GLY A 28 -19.47 4.95 0.54
CA GLY A 28 -20.79 4.55 0.05
C GLY A 28 -21.92 4.91 1.01
N ASP A 29 -21.71 4.72 2.32
CA ASP A 29 -22.70 5.09 3.34
C ASP A 29 -23.00 6.60 3.34
N ILE A 30 -21.97 7.42 3.11
CA ILE A 30 -22.14 8.88 2.98
C ILE A 30 -22.83 9.23 1.66
N ASP A 31 -22.51 8.56 0.55
CA ASP A 31 -23.23 8.72 -0.72
C ASP A 31 -24.74 8.51 -0.54
N ASP A 32 -25.11 7.42 0.13
CA ASP A 32 -26.50 7.10 0.41
C ASP A 32 -27.16 8.09 1.37
N GLN A 33 -26.41 8.61 2.35
CA GLN A 33 -26.91 9.63 3.27
C GLN A 33 -27.20 10.95 2.56
N ILE A 34 -26.27 11.45 1.74
CA ILE A 34 -26.46 12.68 0.95
C ILE A 34 -27.71 12.54 0.06
N ALA A 35 -27.89 11.39 -0.59
CA ALA A 35 -29.05 11.13 -1.43
C ALA A 35 -30.38 11.19 -0.65
N ARG A 36 -30.41 10.60 0.55
CA ARG A 36 -31.58 10.66 1.45
C ARG A 36 -31.86 12.09 1.93
N GLU A 37 -30.83 12.82 2.34
CA GLU A 37 -30.97 14.19 2.84
C GLU A 37 -31.46 15.15 1.75
N ARG A 38 -30.92 15.06 0.53
CA ARG A 38 -31.40 15.83 -0.63
C ARG A 38 -32.88 15.56 -0.93
N MET A 39 -33.30 14.30 -0.85
CA MET A 39 -34.71 13.92 -1.05
C MET A 39 -35.61 14.50 0.03
N GLN A 40 -35.19 14.44 1.30
CA GLN A 40 -35.94 15.01 2.44
C GLN A 40 -36.03 16.54 2.33
N LEU A 41 -34.95 17.22 1.96
CA LEU A 41 -34.93 18.67 1.75
C LEU A 41 -35.89 19.07 0.63
N THR A 42 -35.91 18.32 -0.48
CA THR A 42 -36.82 18.58 -1.61
C THR A 42 -38.28 18.47 -1.18
N ARG A 43 -38.63 17.47 -0.35
CA ARG A 43 -39.98 17.31 0.22
C ARG A 43 -40.31 18.43 1.19
N LEU A 44 -39.38 18.83 2.05
CA LEU A 44 -39.60 19.94 2.97
C LEU A 44 -39.84 21.25 2.22
N ALA A 45 -39.09 21.51 1.16
CA ALA A 45 -39.20 22.70 0.33
C ALA A 45 -40.52 22.77 -0.48
N SER A 46 -41.19 21.63 -0.76
CA SER A 46 -42.48 21.65 -1.45
C SER A 46 -43.59 22.24 -0.56
N ASP A 47 -43.49 22.01 0.75
CA ASP A 47 -44.55 22.28 1.73
C ASP A 47 -44.26 23.54 2.56
N TRP A 48 -42.99 23.94 2.66
CA TRP A 48 -42.54 25.12 3.41
C TRP A 48 -41.85 26.13 2.48
N ARG A 49 -42.49 27.29 2.27
CA ARG A 49 -42.01 28.37 1.39
C ARG A 49 -41.75 29.67 2.16
N GLY A 50 -40.92 30.52 1.58
CA GLY A 50 -40.57 31.85 2.08
C GLY A 50 -39.11 31.95 2.49
N THR A 51 -38.66 33.16 2.84
CA THR A 51 -37.24 33.48 3.04
C THR A 51 -36.53 32.55 4.04
N SER A 52 -37.20 32.15 5.13
CA SER A 52 -36.61 31.21 6.09
C SER A 52 -36.37 29.81 5.52
N SER A 53 -37.25 29.35 4.61
CA SER A 53 -37.06 28.09 3.88
C SER A 53 -35.89 28.19 2.92
N ASP A 54 -35.78 29.30 2.19
CA ASP A 54 -34.67 29.54 1.25
C ASP A 54 -33.32 29.56 1.98
N THR A 55 -33.25 30.22 3.15
CA THR A 55 -32.04 30.24 3.99
C THR A 55 -31.69 28.83 4.51
N ALA A 56 -32.68 28.06 4.98
CA ALA A 56 -32.46 26.69 5.45
C ALA A 56 -31.97 25.77 4.31
N GLN A 57 -32.52 25.91 3.11
CA GLN A 57 -32.05 25.19 1.92
C GLN A 57 -30.61 25.57 1.55
N GLY A 58 -30.25 26.85 1.65
CA GLY A 58 -28.88 27.32 1.48
C GLY A 58 -27.90 26.59 2.41
N HIS A 59 -28.18 26.60 3.71
CA HIS A 59 -27.35 25.91 4.70
C HIS A 59 -27.29 24.39 4.51
N ALA A 60 -28.40 23.76 4.12
CA ALA A 60 -28.41 22.33 3.84
C ALA A 60 -27.53 21.99 2.62
N ASN A 61 -27.56 22.81 1.56
CA ASN A 61 -26.70 22.62 0.40
C ASN A 61 -25.21 22.83 0.72
N GLU A 62 -24.87 23.80 1.59
CA GLU A 62 -23.51 23.97 2.11
C GLU A 62 -23.04 22.70 2.85
N MET A 63 -23.88 22.19 3.76
CA MET A 63 -23.60 20.96 4.49
C MET A 63 -23.41 19.75 3.56
N PHE A 64 -24.24 19.61 2.52
CA PHE A 64 -24.05 18.56 1.52
C PHE A 64 -22.70 18.71 0.81
N GLY A 65 -22.28 19.93 0.46
CA GLY A 65 -20.97 20.19 -0.12
C GLY A 65 -19.82 19.68 0.78
N ASP A 66 -19.91 19.92 2.09
CA ASP A 66 -18.91 19.43 3.05
C ASP A 66 -18.89 17.89 3.14
N GLN A 67 -20.06 17.25 3.15
CA GLN A 67 -20.18 15.79 3.12
C GLN A 67 -19.60 15.21 1.83
N GLU A 68 -19.86 15.84 0.69
CA GLU A 68 -19.35 15.44 -0.62
C GLU A 68 -17.82 15.50 -0.65
N VAL A 69 -17.22 16.58 -0.13
CA VAL A 69 -15.76 16.71 -0.01
C VAL A 69 -15.16 15.62 0.88
N TYR A 70 -15.81 15.31 2.01
CA TYR A 70 -15.33 14.24 2.90
C TYR A 70 -15.40 12.87 2.23
N ARG A 71 -16.53 12.56 1.58
CA ARG A 71 -16.78 11.34 0.81
C ARG A 71 -15.76 11.17 -0.32
N ASP A 72 -15.41 12.24 -1.02
CA ASP A 72 -14.39 12.20 -2.08
C ASP A 72 -12.98 11.94 -1.52
N ARG A 73 -12.65 12.49 -0.35
CA ARG A 73 -11.38 12.15 0.35
C ARG A 73 -11.30 10.68 0.72
N LEU A 74 -12.40 10.07 1.18
CA LEU A 74 -12.43 8.64 1.46
C LEU A 74 -12.21 7.81 0.18
N LYS A 75 -12.80 8.20 -0.95
CA LYS A 75 -12.56 7.55 -2.26
C LYS A 75 -11.09 7.63 -2.69
N LEU A 76 -10.45 8.78 -2.49
CA LEU A 76 -9.01 8.93 -2.74
C LEU A 76 -8.18 8.05 -1.80
N LEU A 77 -8.54 7.99 -0.52
CA LEU A 77 -7.85 7.18 0.47
C LEU A 77 -7.94 5.69 0.16
N HIS A 78 -9.14 5.20 -0.20
CA HIS A 78 -9.35 3.84 -0.69
C HIS A 78 -8.42 3.52 -1.86
N THR A 79 -8.36 4.40 -2.85
CA THR A 79 -7.51 4.21 -4.05
C THR A 79 -6.03 4.09 -3.66
N ALA A 80 -5.54 4.99 -2.80
CA ALA A 80 -4.15 4.99 -2.35
C ALA A 80 -3.80 3.73 -1.55
N MET A 81 -4.67 3.31 -0.61
CA MET A 81 -4.48 2.13 0.22
C MET A 81 -4.51 0.85 -0.62
N SER A 82 -5.48 0.71 -1.53
CA SER A 82 -5.61 -0.47 -2.38
C SER A 82 -4.41 -0.61 -3.33
N ALA A 83 -3.98 0.49 -3.96
CA ALA A 83 -2.83 0.47 -4.86
C ALA A 83 -1.53 0.17 -4.10
N GLY A 84 -1.29 0.86 -2.97
CA GLY A 84 -0.10 0.65 -2.14
C GLY A 84 -0.03 -0.77 -1.55
N GLY A 85 -1.15 -1.29 -1.06
CA GLY A 85 -1.24 -2.67 -0.54
C GLY A 85 -0.94 -3.72 -1.61
N ALA A 86 -1.47 -3.56 -2.82
CA ALA A 86 -1.17 -4.45 -3.95
C ALA A 86 0.30 -4.40 -4.37
N GLU A 87 0.89 -3.21 -4.45
CA GLU A 87 2.30 -3.00 -4.78
C GLU A 87 3.22 -3.67 -3.75
N LEU A 88 3.00 -3.38 -2.46
CA LEU A 88 3.75 -3.97 -1.34
C LEU A 88 3.62 -5.50 -1.31
N GLY A 89 2.41 -6.03 -1.55
CA GLY A 89 2.16 -7.47 -1.65
C GLY A 89 2.95 -8.13 -2.79
N GLY A 90 3.00 -7.48 -3.96
CA GLY A 90 3.79 -7.94 -5.10
C GLY A 90 5.31 -7.96 -4.81
N ILE A 91 5.84 -6.92 -4.16
CA ILE A 91 7.24 -6.84 -3.77
C ILE A 91 7.57 -7.93 -2.73
N ARG A 92 6.73 -8.09 -1.71
CA ARG A 92 6.85 -9.14 -0.69
C ARG A 92 6.86 -10.54 -1.31
N GLY A 93 5.93 -10.82 -2.23
CA GLY A 93 5.86 -12.09 -2.94
C GLY A 93 7.12 -12.41 -3.74
N ARG A 94 7.66 -11.42 -4.46
CA ARG A 94 8.93 -11.55 -5.18
C ARG A 94 10.12 -11.78 -4.25
N LEU A 95 10.21 -11.06 -3.13
CA LEU A 95 11.26 -11.27 -2.13
C LEU A 95 11.18 -12.70 -1.57
N ASN A 96 9.98 -13.16 -1.22
CA ASN A 96 9.77 -14.52 -0.74
C ASN A 96 10.24 -15.57 -1.76
N ALA A 97 9.94 -15.37 -3.05
CA ALA A 97 10.39 -16.26 -4.12
C ALA A 97 11.92 -16.29 -4.27
N LEU A 98 12.59 -15.14 -4.11
CA LEU A 98 14.06 -15.07 -4.13
C LEU A 98 14.68 -15.89 -3.00
N VAL A 99 14.24 -15.66 -1.76
CA VAL A 99 14.85 -16.29 -0.57
C VAL A 99 14.43 -17.76 -0.37
N SER A 100 13.28 -18.15 -0.91
CA SER A 100 12.78 -19.54 -0.85
C SER A 100 13.17 -20.38 -2.07
N SER A 101 13.91 -19.81 -3.03
CA SER A 101 14.35 -20.53 -4.22
C SER A 101 15.32 -21.67 -3.88
N SER A 102 15.32 -22.74 -4.68
CA SER A 102 16.29 -23.85 -4.52
C SER A 102 17.74 -23.37 -4.64
N ALA A 103 18.00 -22.34 -5.44
CA ALA A 103 19.31 -21.71 -5.55
C ALA A 103 19.71 -20.97 -4.26
N ALA A 104 18.76 -20.28 -3.61
CA ALA A 104 19.00 -19.60 -2.34
C ALA A 104 19.45 -20.56 -1.23
N GLY A 105 18.95 -21.80 -1.24
CA GLY A 105 19.38 -22.85 -0.29
C GLY A 105 20.86 -23.26 -0.37
N LEU A 106 21.60 -22.80 -1.40
CA LEU A 106 23.05 -23.01 -1.53
C LEU A 106 23.89 -21.91 -0.87
N PHE A 107 23.24 -20.83 -0.42
CA PHE A 107 23.87 -19.65 0.15
C PHE A 107 23.43 -19.45 1.61
N ASP A 108 24.29 -18.79 2.38
CA ASP A 108 23.90 -18.24 3.68
C ASP A 108 23.41 -16.81 3.44
N ILE A 109 22.13 -16.55 3.71
CA ILE A 109 21.47 -15.25 3.51
C ILE A 109 21.19 -14.63 4.88
N SER A 110 21.72 -13.44 5.11
CA SER A 110 21.48 -12.65 6.31
C SER A 110 20.17 -11.86 6.20
N ASP A 111 19.60 -11.40 7.32
CA ASP A 111 18.33 -10.66 7.32
C ASP A 111 18.40 -9.30 6.57
N GLU A 112 19.56 -8.67 6.52
CA GLU A 112 19.85 -7.45 5.76
C GLU A 112 20.11 -7.68 4.26
N GLY A 113 19.94 -8.92 3.79
CA GLY A 113 20.08 -9.29 2.38
C GLY A 113 21.51 -9.49 1.88
N ARG A 114 22.52 -9.59 2.76
CA ARG A 114 23.87 -10.06 2.37
C ARG A 114 23.82 -11.55 2.06
N VAL A 115 24.48 -11.95 0.98
CA VAL A 115 24.54 -13.34 0.52
C VAL A 115 25.98 -13.81 0.52
N SER A 116 26.25 -14.88 1.26
CA SER A 116 27.54 -15.55 1.31
C SER A 116 27.43 -17.00 0.87
N LEU A 117 28.55 -17.62 0.49
CA LEU A 117 28.55 -19.02 0.09
C LEU A 117 28.23 -19.91 1.31
N GLY A 118 27.26 -20.81 1.18
CA GLY A 118 27.03 -21.85 2.19
C GLY A 118 28.21 -22.83 2.27
N TRP A 119 28.31 -23.55 3.38
CA TRP A 119 29.47 -24.42 3.64
C TRP A 119 29.72 -25.47 2.54
N ARG A 120 28.66 -26.08 1.98
CA ARG A 120 28.78 -27.06 0.88
C ARG A 120 29.38 -26.43 -0.37
N LEU A 121 28.92 -25.22 -0.69
CA LEU A 121 29.36 -24.49 -1.86
C LEU A 121 30.80 -24.01 -1.68
N LYS A 122 31.18 -23.54 -0.48
CA LYS A 122 32.56 -23.20 -0.11
C LYS A 122 33.52 -24.37 -0.34
N PHE A 123 33.13 -25.58 0.11
CA PHE A 123 33.93 -26.79 -0.13
C PHE A 123 34.10 -27.08 -1.63
N LEU A 124 33.01 -27.07 -2.39
CA LEU A 124 33.02 -27.34 -3.83
C LEU A 124 33.90 -26.35 -4.61
N VAL A 125 33.80 -25.05 -4.33
CA VAL A 125 34.53 -24.03 -5.10
C VAL A 125 36.00 -23.92 -4.72
N SER A 126 36.42 -24.43 -3.55
CA SER A 126 37.81 -24.37 -3.09
C SER A 126 38.81 -25.11 -4.00
N THR A 127 38.32 -26.10 -4.76
CA THR A 127 39.13 -26.95 -5.63
C THR A 127 38.95 -26.65 -7.11
N ASN A 128 38.01 -25.76 -7.47
CA ASN A 128 37.66 -25.47 -8.86
C ASN A 128 37.46 -23.96 -9.10
N PRO A 129 38.44 -23.26 -9.68
CA PRO A 129 38.39 -21.81 -9.86
C PRO A 129 37.29 -21.35 -10.82
N VAL A 130 36.94 -22.15 -11.83
CA VAL A 130 35.85 -21.84 -12.76
C VAL A 130 34.51 -21.86 -12.03
N LEU A 131 34.28 -22.86 -11.18
CA LEU A 131 33.09 -22.91 -10.32
C LEU A 131 33.06 -21.75 -9.32
N ALA A 132 34.21 -21.37 -8.75
CA ALA A 132 34.29 -20.22 -7.84
C ALA A 132 33.79 -18.93 -8.49
N VAL A 133 34.22 -18.64 -9.72
CA VAL A 133 33.78 -17.45 -10.47
C VAL A 133 32.28 -17.53 -10.78
N MET A 134 31.80 -18.66 -11.30
CA MET A 134 30.39 -18.85 -11.65
C MET A 134 29.45 -18.67 -10.44
N TRP A 135 29.76 -19.32 -9.32
CA TRP A 135 28.96 -19.21 -8.10
C TRP A 135 29.11 -17.84 -7.45
N GLY A 136 30.27 -17.19 -7.59
CA GLY A 136 30.48 -15.81 -7.18
C GLY A 136 29.55 -14.82 -7.90
N MET A 137 29.37 -14.97 -9.22
CA MET A 137 28.42 -14.16 -10.00
C MET A 137 26.97 -14.40 -9.57
N ARG A 138 26.57 -15.67 -9.39
CA ARG A 138 25.22 -16.01 -8.91
C ARG A 138 24.91 -15.44 -7.53
N ARG A 139 25.89 -15.50 -6.62
CA ARG A 139 25.81 -14.90 -5.29
C ARG A 139 25.56 -13.40 -5.37
N MET A 140 26.34 -12.69 -6.20
CA MET A 140 26.19 -11.24 -6.38
C MET A 140 24.82 -10.88 -6.98
N ALA A 141 24.35 -11.62 -7.98
CA ALA A 141 23.05 -11.41 -8.59
C ALA A 141 21.89 -11.64 -7.61
N LEU A 142 21.97 -12.68 -6.78
CA LEU A 142 20.96 -12.93 -5.75
C LEU A 142 20.98 -11.82 -4.68
N GLN A 143 22.17 -11.40 -4.25
CA GLN A 143 22.33 -10.31 -3.28
C GLN A 143 21.72 -9.01 -3.81
N SER A 144 22.05 -8.61 -5.05
CA SER A 144 21.53 -7.39 -5.64
C SER A 144 20.01 -7.44 -5.81
N ALA A 145 19.46 -8.59 -6.21
CA ALA A 145 18.01 -8.77 -6.34
C ALA A 145 17.28 -8.64 -5.00
N ILE A 146 17.81 -9.25 -3.93
CA ILE A 146 17.24 -9.13 -2.58
C ILE A 146 17.32 -7.67 -2.10
N GLN A 147 18.49 -7.04 -2.20
CA GLN A 147 18.67 -5.66 -1.74
C GLN A 147 17.81 -4.66 -2.54
N ALA A 148 17.63 -4.89 -3.84
CA ALA A 148 16.71 -4.10 -4.65
C ALA A 148 15.26 -4.26 -4.18
N ALA A 149 14.79 -5.49 -3.94
CA ALA A 149 13.44 -5.71 -3.44
C ALA A 149 13.19 -5.07 -2.06
N LEU A 150 14.18 -5.08 -1.16
CA LEU A 150 14.09 -4.39 0.14
C LEU A 150 14.00 -2.87 -0.02
N ALA A 151 14.81 -2.29 -0.90
CA ALA A 151 14.80 -0.86 -1.17
C ALA A 151 13.50 -0.40 -1.85
N GLU A 152 12.99 -1.19 -2.80
CA GLU A 152 11.71 -0.95 -3.46
C GLU A 152 10.56 -1.02 -2.46
N PHE A 153 10.58 -1.99 -1.53
CA PHE A 153 9.56 -2.08 -0.48
C PHE A 153 9.56 -0.84 0.42
N ASP A 154 10.73 -0.42 0.92
CA ASP A 154 10.87 0.79 1.74
C ASP A 154 10.40 2.05 1.02
N ALA A 155 10.71 2.17 -0.27
CA ALA A 155 10.26 3.29 -1.10
C ALA A 155 8.74 3.28 -1.33
N ALA A 156 8.16 2.12 -1.63
CA ALA A 156 6.73 1.95 -1.84
C ALA A 156 5.93 2.21 -0.56
N ASP A 157 6.42 1.74 0.60
CA ASP A 157 5.81 1.96 1.91
C ASP A 157 5.75 3.46 2.24
N LYS A 158 6.89 4.15 2.16
CA LYS A 158 6.98 5.60 2.38
C LYS A 158 6.12 6.40 1.40
N SER A 159 6.13 6.01 0.12
CA SER A 159 5.31 6.65 -0.90
C SER A 159 3.81 6.51 -0.60
N THR A 160 3.39 5.31 -0.19
CA THR A 160 2.00 5.03 0.19
C THR A 160 1.59 5.83 1.43
N ALA A 161 2.40 5.80 2.48
CA ALA A 161 2.16 6.56 3.71
C ALA A 161 2.06 8.08 3.43
N ASN A 162 2.97 8.62 2.62
CA ASN A 162 2.94 10.04 2.24
C ASN A 162 1.70 10.41 1.42
N LYS A 163 1.25 9.55 0.51
CA LYS A 163 0.00 9.77 -0.25
C LYS A 163 -1.20 9.82 0.71
N MET A 164 -1.30 8.86 1.63
CA MET A 164 -2.37 8.81 2.62
C MET A 164 -2.38 10.06 3.52
N ASP A 165 -1.23 10.49 4.02
CA ASP A 165 -1.10 11.69 4.85
C ASP A 165 -1.52 12.97 4.09
N ARG A 166 -1.13 13.10 2.82
CA ARG A 166 -1.54 14.23 1.98
C ARG A 166 -3.05 14.27 1.74
N ILE A 167 -3.68 13.12 1.51
CA ILE A 167 -5.14 13.02 1.35
C ILE A 167 -5.83 13.45 2.65
N ASN A 168 -5.36 12.94 3.79
CA ASN A 168 -5.91 13.29 5.11
C ASN A 168 -5.82 14.79 5.42
N LYS A 169 -4.71 15.44 5.03
CA LYS A 169 -4.52 16.90 5.16
C LYS A 169 -5.28 17.74 4.13
N GLY A 170 -6.00 17.13 3.20
CA GLY A 170 -6.67 17.85 2.10
C GLY A 170 -5.71 18.49 1.09
N LEU A 171 -4.48 17.96 0.98
CA LEU A 171 -3.42 18.47 0.10
C LEU A 171 -3.42 17.81 -1.30
N VAL A 172 -4.50 17.10 -1.62
CA VAL A 172 -4.74 16.46 -2.92
C VAL A 172 -6.09 16.97 -3.41
N LYS A 173 -6.09 17.55 -4.61
CA LYS A 173 -7.31 17.94 -5.34
C LYS A 173 -7.77 16.80 -6.22
#